data_AF-A0A1C2HCZ0-F1
#
_entry.id   AF-A0A1C2HCZ0-F1
#
_cell.length_a   1.000
_cell.length_b   1.000
_cell.length_c   1.000
_cell.angle_alpha   90.00
_cell.angle_beta   90.00
_cell.angle_gamma   90.00
#
_symmetry.space_group_name_H-M   'P 1'
#
loop_
_entity.id
_entity.type
_entity.pdbx_description
1 polymer ?
#
loop_
_entity_poly.entity_id
_entity_poly.type
_entity_poly.pdbx_seq_one_letter_code
_entity_poly.pdbx_strand_id
1 'polypeptide(L)'
;MKLAHITASTLAITVASTAGAFARDNLQIAGSSTVLPYASIVAEAFGENFDFPTPVVESGGSSSGLKRFCEGVGENTIDVANASRAIKESEVKACADAGVTDIMEVRIGYDGIVFASQKTGPDFAAFEPADWFNAIAAKVLKDGELVDNSYTNWSDFNADLPEAEIATFIPGTKHGTREVFEEKVLLQGCEDTGAMQAMLDAGMSEDDAEGQCMAVRTDGKSVDIDGDYTETLARIDSNTSGVGVFGLAFYENNTDKLKVATMSGVAPSTETIASGDYPVSRPLFFYVKKAHIGVIPGLKEYAEFFVADEIAGPDGPLAQYGLVSDPELAATQAAVADEVTMNSGM
;
A
#
# COMPACT_ATOMS: atom_id res chain seq x y z
N MET A 1 72.01 -33.86 -48.57
CA MET A 1 70.72 -33.96 -47.84
C MET A 1 70.89 -33.29 -46.49
N LYS A 2 70.37 -32.07 -46.33
CA LYS A 2 70.25 -31.38 -45.04
C LYS A 2 68.78 -31.49 -44.64
N LEU A 3 68.47 -32.17 -43.54
CA LEU A 3 67.14 -32.12 -42.92
C LEU A 3 67.10 -30.93 -41.96
N ALA A 4 66.15 -30.03 -42.20
CA ALA A 4 65.82 -28.94 -41.29
C ALA A 4 64.80 -29.47 -40.26
N HIS A 5 65.10 -29.30 -38.98
CA HIS A 5 64.13 -29.48 -37.90
C HIS A 5 63.31 -28.19 -37.76
N ILE A 6 62.01 -28.29 -37.98
CA ILE A 6 61.03 -27.23 -37.69
C ILE A 6 60.52 -27.49 -36.27
N THR A 7 60.93 -26.66 -35.31
CA THR A 7 60.33 -26.59 -33.98
C THR A 7 59.10 -25.69 -34.06
N ALA A 8 57.91 -26.28 -34.01
CA ALA A 8 56.66 -25.55 -33.85
C ALA A 8 56.56 -25.06 -32.39
N SER A 9 56.65 -23.75 -32.20
CA SER A 9 56.32 -23.11 -30.91
C SER A 9 54.82 -22.83 -30.89
N THR A 10 54.08 -23.61 -30.11
CA THR A 10 52.65 -23.39 -29.85
C THR A 10 52.52 -22.26 -28.82
N LEU A 11 52.23 -21.04 -29.28
CA LEU A 11 51.87 -19.93 -28.43
C LEU A 11 50.42 -20.16 -27.96
N ALA A 12 50.23 -20.63 -26.73
CA ALA A 12 48.92 -20.73 -26.11
C ALA A 12 48.44 -19.32 -25.74
N ILE A 13 47.54 -18.75 -26.54
CA ILE A 13 46.80 -17.54 -26.17
C ILE A 13 45.70 -17.99 -25.19
N THR A 14 45.94 -17.83 -23.89
CA THR A 14 44.87 -17.87 -22.89
C THR A 14 44.05 -16.60 -23.05
N VAL A 15 42.93 -16.70 -23.78
CA VAL A 15 41.85 -15.71 -23.69
C VAL A 15 41.24 -15.87 -22.30
N ALA A 16 41.63 -15.01 -21.38
CA ALA A 16 40.89 -14.83 -20.14
C ALA A 16 39.57 -14.18 -20.51
N SER A 17 38.52 -14.98 -20.64
CA SER A 17 37.15 -14.48 -20.71
C SER A 17 36.83 -13.84 -19.35
N THR A 18 37.09 -12.54 -19.21
CA THR A 18 36.45 -11.75 -18.16
C THR A 18 34.97 -11.67 -18.53
N ALA A 19 34.21 -12.69 -18.12
CA ALA A 19 32.78 -12.54 -17.95
C ALA A 19 32.61 -11.51 -16.82
N GLY A 20 32.61 -10.23 -17.19
CA GLY A 20 32.09 -9.19 -16.32
C GLY A 20 30.67 -9.62 -15.96
N ALA A 21 30.38 -9.70 -14.66
CA ALA A 21 29.00 -9.67 -14.23
C ALA A 21 28.43 -8.37 -14.81
N PHE A 22 27.55 -8.50 -15.80
CA PHE A 22 26.76 -7.38 -16.26
C PHE A 22 25.80 -7.09 -15.12
N ALA A 23 26.03 -5.96 -14.44
CA ALA A 23 25.00 -5.38 -13.58
C ALA A 23 23.71 -5.31 -14.42
N ARG A 24 22.59 -5.69 -13.82
CA ARG A 24 21.30 -5.56 -14.49
C ARG A 24 21.04 -4.10 -14.83
N ASP A 25 20.49 -3.85 -16.01
CA ASP A 25 20.30 -2.48 -16.51
C ASP A 25 19.08 -1.77 -15.91
N ASN A 26 18.20 -2.47 -15.18
CA ASN A 26 16.97 -1.90 -14.62
C ASN A 26 16.87 -2.08 -13.10
N LEU A 27 16.25 -1.08 -12.45
CA LEU A 27 15.90 -1.14 -11.04
C LEU A 27 14.88 -2.25 -10.80
N GLN A 28 15.07 -3.00 -9.72
CA GLN A 28 14.14 -4.03 -9.26
C GLN A 28 13.50 -3.60 -7.95
N ILE A 29 12.19 -3.48 -7.98
CA ILE A 29 11.37 -2.98 -6.90
C ILE A 29 10.35 -4.06 -6.56
N ALA A 30 10.17 -4.38 -5.28
CA ALA A 30 9.13 -5.32 -4.88
C ALA A 30 8.50 -4.96 -3.54
N GLY A 31 7.25 -5.36 -3.31
CA GLY A 31 6.65 -5.35 -1.98
C GLY A 31 5.16 -5.04 -1.97
N SER A 32 4.76 -4.04 -1.20
CA SER A 32 3.37 -3.70 -0.91
C SER A 32 2.50 -3.61 -2.16
N SER A 33 1.41 -4.36 -2.17
CA SER A 33 0.31 -4.28 -3.14
C SER A 33 -0.35 -2.91 -3.17
N THR A 34 -0.37 -2.22 -2.03
CA THR A 34 -0.94 -0.86 -1.94
C THR A 34 -0.01 0.20 -2.50
N VAL A 35 1.31 0.04 -2.36
CA VAL A 35 2.29 0.98 -2.94
C VAL A 35 2.51 0.71 -4.43
N LEU A 36 2.22 -0.51 -4.90
CA LEU A 36 2.37 -0.92 -6.30
C LEU A 36 1.85 0.09 -7.32
N PRO A 37 0.58 0.55 -7.29
CA PRO A 37 0.08 1.49 -8.29
C PRO A 37 0.87 2.82 -8.30
N TYR A 38 1.22 3.35 -7.13
CA TYR A 38 2.03 4.56 -7.03
C TYR A 38 3.44 4.35 -7.61
N ALA A 39 4.10 3.26 -7.23
CA ALA A 39 5.42 2.92 -7.76
C ALA A 39 5.39 2.63 -9.27
N SER A 40 4.31 2.05 -9.81
CA SER A 40 4.14 1.86 -11.25
C SER A 40 4.01 3.19 -11.99
N ILE A 41 3.21 4.13 -11.47
CA ILE A 41 3.10 5.49 -12.02
C ILE A 41 4.48 6.17 -12.07
N VAL A 42 5.23 6.12 -10.98
CA VAL A 42 6.58 6.72 -10.94
C VAL A 42 7.55 5.99 -11.87
N ALA A 43 7.52 4.66 -11.91
CA ALA A 43 8.40 3.87 -12.78
C ALA A 43 8.18 4.18 -14.27
N GLU A 44 6.92 4.25 -14.71
CA GLU A 44 6.57 4.63 -16.08
C GLU A 44 7.04 6.05 -16.39
N ALA A 45 6.67 7.02 -15.55
CA ALA A 45 7.11 8.41 -15.72
C ALA A 45 8.64 8.54 -15.71
N PHE A 46 9.34 7.79 -14.87
CA PHE A 46 10.81 7.80 -14.81
C PHE A 46 11.42 7.29 -16.11
N GLY A 47 10.93 6.17 -16.65
CA GLY A 47 11.40 5.63 -17.93
C GLY A 47 11.09 6.53 -19.14
N GLU A 48 10.08 7.41 -19.04
CA GLU A 48 9.76 8.40 -20.07
C GLU A 48 10.61 9.68 -19.97
N ASN A 49 11.08 10.03 -18.77
CA ASN A 49 11.75 11.32 -18.50
C ASN A 49 13.27 11.22 -18.32
N PHE A 50 13.83 10.02 -18.17
CA PHE A 50 15.26 9.79 -17.98
C PHE A 50 15.83 8.79 -18.98
N ASP A 51 17.15 8.86 -19.22
CA ASP A 51 17.90 7.91 -20.05
C ASP A 51 18.22 6.59 -19.30
N PHE A 52 17.29 6.12 -18.46
CA PHE A 52 17.38 4.85 -17.73
C PHE A 52 16.24 3.91 -18.14
N PRO A 53 16.45 2.58 -18.13
CA PRO A 53 15.36 1.64 -18.33
C PRO A 53 14.28 1.78 -17.27
N THR A 54 13.02 1.60 -17.68
CA THR A 54 11.86 1.57 -16.78
C THR A 54 12.08 0.57 -15.63
N PRO A 55 11.94 0.99 -14.36
CA PRO A 55 12.00 0.11 -13.20
C PRO A 55 10.99 -1.04 -13.30
N VAL A 56 11.38 -2.23 -12.86
CA VAL A 56 10.48 -3.37 -12.72
C VAL A 56 9.89 -3.34 -11.33
N VAL A 57 8.56 -3.21 -11.25
CA VAL A 57 7.82 -3.13 -9.98
C VAL A 57 6.97 -4.38 -9.80
N GLU A 58 7.23 -5.13 -8.74
CA GLU A 58 6.52 -6.37 -8.40
C GLU A 58 5.70 -6.23 -7.11
N SER A 59 4.49 -6.79 -7.12
CA SER A 59 3.69 -6.96 -5.90
C SER A 59 4.14 -8.19 -5.10
N GLY A 60 3.66 -8.31 -3.87
CA GLY A 60 3.92 -9.46 -3.00
C GLY A 60 3.67 -9.23 -1.51
N GLY A 61 3.30 -8.01 -1.12
CA GLY A 61 3.07 -7.59 0.26
C GLY A 61 4.33 -7.03 0.92
N SER A 62 4.14 -6.13 1.89
CA SER A 62 5.22 -5.39 2.56
C SER A 62 6.25 -6.33 3.20
N SER A 63 5.80 -7.33 3.96
CA SER A 63 6.68 -8.28 4.66
C SER A 63 7.49 -9.14 3.68
N SER A 64 6.87 -9.64 2.60
CA SER A 64 7.56 -10.43 1.58
C SER A 64 8.57 -9.61 0.79
N GLY A 65 8.22 -8.36 0.45
CA GLY A 65 9.12 -7.41 -0.22
C GLY A 65 10.32 -7.06 0.64
N LEU A 66 10.10 -6.71 1.91
CA LEU A 66 11.17 -6.44 2.88
C LEU A 66 12.06 -7.65 3.10
N LYS A 67 11.49 -8.87 3.16
CA LYS A 67 12.29 -10.10 3.23
C LYS A 67 13.22 -10.24 2.02
N ARG A 68 12.71 -10.06 0.79
CA ARG A 68 13.51 -10.08 -0.45
C ARG A 68 14.59 -8.99 -0.46
N PHE A 69 14.25 -7.80 0.05
CA PHE A 69 15.18 -6.69 0.20
C PHE A 69 16.32 -7.08 1.16
N CYS A 70 16.02 -7.74 2.26
CA CYS A 70 17.04 -8.20 3.22
C CYS A 70 17.88 -9.41 2.75
N GLU A 71 17.79 -9.90 1.51
CA GLU A 71 18.57 -11.06 1.03
C GLU A 71 20.05 -10.75 0.70
N GLY A 72 20.50 -9.51 0.94
CA GLY A 72 21.89 -9.06 0.77
C GLY A 72 22.03 -7.86 -0.16
N VAL A 73 23.28 -7.48 -0.47
CA VAL A 73 23.62 -6.31 -1.30
C VAL A 73 24.06 -6.67 -2.73
N GLY A 74 24.01 -7.95 -3.11
CA GLY A 74 24.38 -8.37 -4.47
C GLY A 74 23.41 -7.87 -5.53
N GLU A 75 23.88 -7.73 -6.77
CA GLU A 75 23.10 -7.28 -7.95
C GLU A 75 21.92 -8.21 -8.31
N ASN A 76 21.89 -9.42 -7.73
CA ASN A 76 20.80 -10.38 -7.87
C ASN A 76 19.64 -10.17 -6.86
N THR A 77 19.77 -9.21 -5.94
CA THR A 77 18.74 -8.86 -4.93
C THR A 77 18.01 -7.59 -5.34
N ILE A 78 16.78 -7.34 -4.88
CA ILE A 78 16.05 -6.10 -5.24
C ILE A 78 16.71 -4.85 -4.66
N ASP A 79 16.51 -3.70 -5.31
CA ASP A 79 17.12 -2.41 -4.91
C ASP A 79 16.22 -1.63 -3.94
N VAL A 80 14.90 -1.74 -4.16
CA VAL A 80 13.89 -1.00 -3.43
C VAL A 80 12.80 -1.96 -2.89
N ALA A 81 12.43 -1.80 -1.62
CA ALA A 81 11.27 -2.45 -1.04
C ALA A 81 10.13 -1.45 -0.84
N ASN A 82 8.99 -1.70 -1.48
CA ASN A 82 7.75 -0.95 -1.24
C ASN A 82 7.06 -1.47 0.03
N ALA A 83 6.57 -0.58 0.89
CA ALA A 83 5.90 -0.98 2.13
C ALA A 83 4.74 -0.05 2.51
N SER A 84 3.66 -0.65 2.99
CA SER A 84 2.50 0.03 3.56
C SER A 84 2.56 0.22 5.08
N ARG A 85 3.75 0.05 5.65
CA ARG A 85 4.07 0.25 7.07
C ARG A 85 5.57 0.51 7.23
N ALA A 86 5.95 1.04 8.38
CA ALA A 86 7.35 1.08 8.78
C ALA A 86 7.96 -0.34 8.80
N ILE A 87 9.25 -0.45 8.47
CA ILE A 87 10.04 -1.67 8.62
C ILE A 87 10.16 -1.98 10.11
N LYS A 88 9.94 -3.24 10.49
CA LYS A 88 10.01 -3.66 11.90
C LYS A 88 11.47 -3.76 12.34
N GLU A 89 11.74 -3.53 13.62
CA GLU A 89 13.10 -3.73 14.18
C GLU A 89 13.66 -5.13 13.90
N SER A 90 12.81 -6.16 13.94
CA SER A 90 13.19 -7.54 13.61
C SER A 90 13.58 -7.71 12.13
N GLU A 91 12.96 -6.95 11.23
CA GLU A 91 13.30 -6.94 9.79
C GLU A 91 14.58 -6.15 9.54
N VAL A 92 14.77 -5.00 10.21
CA VAL A 92 16.05 -4.25 10.19
C VAL A 92 17.19 -5.14 10.66
N LYS A 93 16.98 -5.89 11.75
CA LYS A 93 17.97 -6.85 12.24
C LYS A 93 18.26 -7.95 11.21
N ALA A 94 17.23 -8.52 10.59
CA ALA A 94 17.40 -9.54 9.55
C ALA A 94 18.19 -9.02 8.35
N CYS A 95 17.92 -7.78 7.93
CA CYS A 95 18.68 -7.05 6.92
C CYS A 95 20.16 -6.91 7.32
N ALA A 96 20.44 -6.45 8.54
CA ALA A 96 21.80 -6.28 9.03
C ALA A 96 22.56 -7.61 9.11
N ASP A 97 21.91 -8.69 9.57
CA ASP A 97 22.48 -10.05 9.61
C ASP A 97 22.85 -10.58 8.20
N ALA A 98 22.18 -10.07 7.15
CA ALA A 98 22.44 -10.36 5.74
C ALA A 98 23.35 -9.32 5.04
N GLY A 99 23.88 -8.34 5.78
CA GLY A 99 24.81 -7.32 5.28
C GLY A 99 24.14 -6.08 4.67
N VAL A 100 22.81 -5.94 4.78
CA VAL A 100 22.07 -4.73 4.40
C VAL A 100 21.97 -3.81 5.62
N THR A 101 23.00 -3.00 5.86
CA THR A 101 23.10 -2.15 7.07
C THR A 101 22.69 -0.70 6.83
N ASP A 102 22.89 -0.20 5.62
CA ASP A 102 22.62 1.19 5.25
C ASP A 102 21.31 1.26 4.44
N ILE A 103 20.20 1.43 5.16
CA ILE A 103 18.85 1.51 4.61
C ILE A 103 18.40 2.96 4.67
N MET A 104 17.97 3.51 3.54
CA MET A 104 17.22 4.76 3.49
C MET A 104 15.73 4.43 3.60
N GLU A 105 15.03 5.08 4.52
CA GLU A 105 13.57 5.01 4.64
C GLU A 105 12.99 6.27 4.00
N VAL A 106 12.08 6.09 3.04
CA VAL A 106 11.45 7.19 2.32
C VAL A 106 9.95 7.07 2.45
N ARG A 107 9.33 7.99 3.21
CA ARG A 107 7.87 8.11 3.28
C ARG A 107 7.37 8.85 2.06
N ILE A 108 6.45 8.25 1.32
CA ILE A 108 5.94 8.84 0.06
C ILE A 108 4.69 9.67 0.29
N GLY A 109 4.01 9.45 1.41
CA GLY A 109 2.72 10.05 1.73
C GLY A 109 1.89 9.11 2.58
N TYR A 110 0.59 9.34 2.57
CA TYR A 110 -0.37 8.60 3.36
C TYR A 110 -1.47 8.06 2.45
N ASP A 111 -1.92 6.84 2.73
CA ASP A 111 -3.21 6.40 2.25
C ASP A 111 -4.28 6.85 3.25
N GLY A 112 -5.42 7.30 2.74
CA GLY A 112 -6.51 7.84 3.54
C GLY A 112 -7.84 7.41 2.97
N ILE A 113 -8.51 6.47 3.62
CA ILE A 113 -9.76 5.88 3.13
C ILE A 113 -10.95 6.53 3.80
N VAL A 114 -11.84 7.06 2.99
CA VAL A 114 -13.01 7.80 3.44
C VAL A 114 -14.30 7.11 3.03
N PHE A 115 -15.34 7.37 3.79
CA PHE A 115 -16.67 6.83 3.55
C PHE A 115 -17.58 7.99 3.18
N ALA A 116 -18.14 7.95 1.98
CA ALA A 116 -18.93 9.05 1.49
C ALA A 116 -20.29 8.60 0.98
N SER A 117 -21.30 9.41 1.23
CA SER A 117 -22.66 9.23 0.75
C SER A 117 -23.11 10.48 -0.01
N GLN A 118 -24.26 10.39 -0.68
CA GLN A 118 -24.83 11.55 -1.36
C GLN A 118 -25.07 12.69 -0.37
N LYS A 119 -24.79 13.93 -0.77
CA LYS A 119 -24.97 15.13 0.06
C LYS A 119 -26.35 15.26 0.69
N THR A 120 -27.39 14.81 -0.01
CA THR A 120 -28.79 14.81 0.42
C THR A 120 -29.23 13.50 1.09
N GLY A 121 -28.35 12.51 1.18
CA GLY A 121 -28.64 11.20 1.76
C GLY A 121 -28.52 11.16 3.29
N PRO A 122 -28.68 9.97 3.89
CA PRO A 122 -28.53 9.76 5.33
C PRO A 122 -27.21 10.29 5.87
N ASP A 123 -27.22 10.71 7.13
CA ASP A 123 -26.04 11.30 7.78
C ASP A 123 -25.30 10.29 8.63
N PHE A 124 -24.10 9.91 8.21
CA PHE A 124 -23.26 8.94 8.87
C PHE A 124 -22.15 9.66 9.65
N ALA A 125 -22.52 10.29 10.77
CA ALA A 125 -21.61 11.15 11.54
C ALA A 125 -20.95 10.45 12.74
N ALA A 126 -21.04 9.12 12.81
CA ALA A 126 -20.62 8.34 13.98
C ALA A 126 -20.22 6.90 13.62
N PHE A 127 -19.60 6.67 12.45
CA PHE A 127 -19.12 5.32 12.15
C PHE A 127 -17.99 4.92 13.09
N GLU A 128 -18.05 3.67 13.51
CA GLU A 128 -16.97 2.91 14.12
C GLU A 128 -16.61 1.71 13.23
N PRO A 129 -15.38 1.13 13.34
CA PRO A 129 -15.02 -0.08 12.61
C PRO A 129 -16.02 -1.23 12.81
N ALA A 130 -16.54 -1.39 14.03
CA ALA A 130 -17.58 -2.36 14.38
C ALA A 130 -18.86 -2.21 13.55
N ASP A 131 -19.23 -0.99 13.13
CA ASP A 131 -20.42 -0.75 12.32
C ASP A 131 -20.26 -1.30 10.92
N TRP A 132 -19.09 -1.08 10.31
CA TRP A 132 -18.77 -1.61 8.99
C TRP A 132 -18.64 -3.12 9.01
N PHE A 133 -18.00 -3.69 10.03
CA PHE A 133 -17.96 -5.14 10.21
C PHE A 133 -19.37 -5.72 10.31
N ASN A 134 -20.23 -5.19 11.20
CA ASN A 134 -21.61 -5.65 11.32
C ASN A 134 -22.42 -5.44 10.03
N ALA A 135 -22.17 -4.36 9.28
CA ALA A 135 -22.88 -4.10 8.04
C ALA A 135 -22.54 -5.13 6.94
N ILE A 136 -21.25 -5.45 6.77
CA ILE A 136 -20.80 -6.11 5.53
C ILE A 136 -20.06 -7.44 5.72
N ALA A 137 -19.65 -7.83 6.93
CA ALA A 137 -19.00 -9.12 7.13
C ALA A 137 -19.95 -10.27 6.74
N ALA A 138 -19.41 -11.37 6.22
CA ALA A 138 -20.18 -12.56 5.85
C ALA A 138 -20.83 -13.21 7.08
N LYS A 139 -20.12 -13.18 8.21
CA LYS A 139 -20.58 -13.65 9.51
C LYS A 139 -20.37 -12.57 10.57
N VAL A 140 -21.30 -12.49 11.51
CA VAL A 140 -21.27 -11.52 12.61
C VAL A 140 -21.52 -12.25 13.92
N LEU A 141 -21.02 -11.67 15.02
CA LEU A 141 -21.30 -12.18 16.35
C LEU A 141 -22.66 -11.66 16.81
N LYS A 142 -23.58 -12.58 17.12
CA LYS A 142 -24.91 -12.25 17.64
C LYS A 142 -25.25 -13.17 18.80
N ASP A 143 -25.59 -12.58 19.94
CA ASP A 143 -25.91 -13.30 21.18
C ASP A 143 -24.81 -14.31 21.61
N GLY A 144 -23.55 -14.01 21.29
CA GLY A 144 -22.38 -14.84 21.61
C GLY A 144 -22.07 -15.94 20.59
N GLU A 145 -22.81 -16.03 19.49
CA GLU A 145 -22.60 -17.03 18.43
C GLU A 145 -22.28 -16.36 17.08
N LEU A 146 -21.38 -16.95 16.31
CA LEU A 146 -21.12 -16.52 14.93
C LEU A 146 -22.22 -17.04 14.00
N VAL A 147 -22.96 -16.12 13.40
CA VAL A 147 -24.09 -16.42 12.51
C VAL A 147 -23.91 -15.74 11.17
N ASP A 148 -24.62 -16.22 10.14
CA ASP A 148 -24.66 -15.52 8.85
C ASP A 148 -25.24 -14.12 9.03
N ASN A 149 -24.62 -13.14 8.39
CA ASN A 149 -25.03 -11.75 8.54
C ASN A 149 -26.42 -11.52 7.95
N SER A 150 -27.34 -11.11 8.82
CA SER A 150 -28.75 -10.87 8.48
C SER A 150 -29.16 -9.41 8.72
N TYR A 151 -28.23 -8.53 9.10
CA TYR A 151 -28.53 -7.11 9.28
C TYR A 151 -28.92 -6.46 7.96
N THR A 152 -29.87 -5.53 8.04
CA THR A 152 -30.46 -4.88 6.86
C THR A 152 -30.38 -3.37 6.90
N ASN A 153 -30.31 -2.78 8.10
CA ASN A 153 -30.17 -1.34 8.33
C ASN A 153 -28.99 -1.06 9.27
N TRP A 154 -28.41 0.13 9.15
CA TRP A 154 -27.33 0.57 10.03
C TRP A 154 -27.77 0.68 11.49
N SER A 155 -29.00 1.11 11.72
CA SER A 155 -29.61 1.21 13.05
C SER A 155 -29.88 -0.15 13.72
N ASP A 156 -29.69 -1.28 13.02
CA ASP A 156 -29.92 -2.61 13.61
C ASP A 156 -28.86 -2.96 14.69
N PHE A 157 -27.66 -2.36 14.62
CA PHE A 157 -26.56 -2.60 15.55
C PHE A 157 -25.99 -1.33 16.19
N ASN A 158 -26.28 -0.15 15.65
CA ASN A 158 -25.85 1.12 16.23
C ASN A 158 -26.96 2.19 16.13
N ALA A 159 -27.55 2.54 17.27
CA ALA A 159 -28.67 3.49 17.35
C ALA A 159 -28.28 4.95 17.07
N ASP A 160 -26.99 5.28 17.06
CA ASP A 160 -26.49 6.60 16.68
C ASP A 160 -26.36 6.78 15.16
N LEU A 161 -26.48 5.68 14.39
CA LEU A 161 -26.53 5.69 12.94
C LEU A 161 -27.96 5.86 12.41
N PRO A 162 -28.13 6.40 11.18
CA PRO A 162 -29.45 6.64 10.62
C PRO A 162 -30.20 5.33 10.34
N GLU A 163 -31.54 5.39 10.41
CA GLU A 163 -32.45 4.34 9.94
C GLU A 163 -32.42 4.28 8.40
N ALA A 164 -31.31 3.76 7.87
CA ALA A 164 -31.03 3.64 6.44
C ALA A 164 -30.68 2.20 6.10
N GLU A 165 -31.15 1.74 4.94
CA GLU A 165 -30.80 0.43 4.41
C GLU A 165 -29.29 0.35 4.15
N ILE A 166 -28.68 -0.78 4.51
CA ILE A 166 -27.30 -1.09 4.17
C ILE A 166 -27.21 -1.32 2.65
N ALA A 167 -26.55 -0.38 1.97
CA ALA A 167 -26.12 -0.47 0.59
C ALA A 167 -24.71 0.12 0.48
N THR A 168 -23.70 -0.73 0.39
CA THR A 168 -22.30 -0.32 0.36
C THR A 168 -21.65 -0.64 -0.98
N PHE A 169 -20.80 0.28 -1.45
CA PHE A 169 -20.00 0.13 -2.66
C PHE A 169 -18.54 0.20 -2.25
N ILE A 170 -17.90 -0.97 -2.15
CA ILE A 170 -16.54 -1.11 -1.64
C ILE A 170 -15.56 -1.38 -2.78
N PRO A 171 -14.27 -1.08 -2.63
CA PRO A 171 -13.30 -1.32 -3.69
C PRO A 171 -13.16 -2.83 -3.90
N GLY A 172 -13.00 -3.25 -5.15
CA GLY A 172 -12.74 -4.64 -5.50
C GLY A 172 -11.40 -5.13 -4.96
N THR A 173 -11.23 -6.46 -4.93
CA THR A 173 -10.02 -7.12 -4.36
C THR A 173 -8.70 -6.77 -5.04
N LYS A 174 -8.74 -6.09 -6.19
CA LYS A 174 -7.56 -5.62 -6.94
C LYS A 174 -7.22 -4.15 -6.70
N HIS A 175 -7.97 -3.46 -5.83
CA HIS A 175 -7.80 -2.04 -5.55
C HIS A 175 -6.96 -1.84 -4.28
N GLY A 176 -5.95 -0.96 -4.29
CA GLY A 176 -5.07 -0.74 -3.11
C GLY A 176 -5.83 -0.34 -1.84
N THR A 177 -6.85 0.50 -2.00
CA THR A 177 -7.81 0.89 -0.95
C THR A 177 -8.54 -0.28 -0.29
N ARG A 178 -8.68 -1.42 -0.99
CA ARG A 178 -9.32 -2.62 -0.41
C ARG A 178 -8.52 -3.19 0.75
N GLU A 179 -7.20 -3.27 0.61
CA GLU A 179 -6.30 -3.78 1.66
C GLU A 179 -6.43 -2.93 2.93
N VAL A 180 -6.42 -1.60 2.79
CA VAL A 180 -6.54 -0.69 3.94
C VAL A 180 -7.92 -0.79 4.59
N PHE A 181 -8.98 -0.84 3.77
CA PHE A 181 -10.34 -1.00 4.26
C PHE A 181 -10.51 -2.33 5.03
N GLU A 182 -9.98 -3.42 4.51
CA GLU A 182 -10.02 -4.72 5.17
C GLU A 182 -9.23 -4.71 6.49
N GLU A 183 -7.98 -4.27 6.49
CA GLU A 183 -7.11 -4.30 7.68
C GLU A 183 -7.54 -3.28 8.75
N LYS A 184 -7.85 -2.03 8.37
CA LYS A 184 -8.10 -0.94 9.33
C LYS A 184 -9.55 -0.84 9.77
N VAL A 185 -10.47 -1.53 9.08
CA VAL A 185 -11.92 -1.35 9.32
C VAL A 185 -12.59 -2.69 9.55
N LEU A 186 -12.47 -3.65 8.64
CA LEU A 186 -13.15 -4.94 8.82
C LEU A 186 -12.48 -5.79 9.89
N LEU A 187 -11.15 -5.93 9.85
CA LEU A 187 -10.41 -6.66 10.86
C LEU A 187 -10.53 -5.97 12.23
N GLN A 188 -10.32 -4.66 12.30
CA GLN A 188 -10.53 -3.89 13.53
C GLN A 188 -11.97 -4.04 14.07
N GLY A 189 -12.98 -3.93 13.22
CA GLY A 189 -14.37 -4.13 13.63
C GLY A 189 -14.68 -5.56 14.08
N CYS A 190 -14.01 -6.56 13.51
CA CYS A 190 -14.10 -7.96 13.94
C CYS A 190 -13.52 -8.15 15.34
N GLU A 191 -12.42 -7.48 15.66
CA GLU A 191 -11.84 -7.44 17.00
C GLU A 191 -12.76 -6.70 17.98
N ASP A 192 -13.22 -5.50 17.62
CA ASP A 192 -14.04 -4.63 18.46
C ASP A 192 -15.38 -5.27 18.83
N THR A 193 -15.96 -6.06 17.91
CA THR A 193 -17.20 -6.81 18.16
C THR A 193 -16.98 -8.11 18.95
N GLY A 194 -15.74 -8.53 19.16
CA GLY A 194 -15.38 -9.81 19.78
C GLY A 194 -15.55 -11.02 18.85
N ALA A 195 -15.89 -10.81 17.57
CA ALA A 195 -16.06 -11.88 16.60
C ALA A 195 -14.74 -12.64 16.38
N MET A 196 -13.62 -11.94 16.27
CA MET A 196 -12.30 -12.57 16.12
C MET A 196 -11.97 -13.46 17.32
N GLN A 197 -12.19 -12.95 18.55
CA GLN A 197 -11.95 -13.74 19.75
C GLN A 197 -12.83 -15.00 19.80
N ALA A 198 -14.10 -14.89 19.40
CA ALA A 198 -15.00 -16.05 19.32
C ALA A 198 -14.50 -17.10 18.29
N MET A 199 -13.92 -16.68 17.17
CA MET A 199 -13.31 -17.60 16.20
C MET A 199 -12.09 -18.32 16.78
N LEU A 200 -11.21 -17.58 17.47
CA LEU A 200 -10.02 -18.13 18.11
C LEU A 200 -10.39 -19.11 19.24
N ASP A 201 -11.38 -18.76 20.07
CA ASP A 201 -11.89 -19.63 21.14
C ASP A 201 -12.54 -20.90 20.58
N ALA A 202 -13.10 -20.83 19.36
CA ALA A 202 -13.60 -21.98 18.62
C ALA A 202 -12.49 -22.84 17.97
N GLY A 203 -11.22 -22.47 18.13
CA GLY A 203 -10.06 -23.22 17.67
C GLY A 203 -9.57 -22.87 16.27
N MET A 204 -10.01 -21.73 15.71
CA MET A 204 -9.50 -21.21 14.45
C MET A 204 -8.05 -20.69 14.62
N SER A 205 -7.22 -20.82 13.58
CA SER A 205 -5.91 -20.16 13.57
C SER A 205 -6.08 -18.64 13.43
N GLU A 206 -5.06 -17.87 13.80
CA GLU A 206 -5.07 -16.40 13.65
C GLU A 206 -5.24 -16.00 12.18
N ASP A 207 -4.43 -16.56 11.27
CA ASP A 207 -4.53 -16.32 9.82
C ASP A 207 -5.92 -16.68 9.26
N ASP A 208 -6.50 -17.80 9.68
CA ASP A 208 -7.85 -18.19 9.24
C ASP A 208 -8.92 -17.24 9.80
N ALA A 209 -8.76 -16.78 11.04
CA ALA A 209 -9.68 -15.84 11.68
C ALA A 209 -9.62 -14.46 11.02
N GLU A 210 -8.43 -13.94 10.72
CA GLU A 210 -8.26 -12.71 9.94
C GLU A 210 -8.95 -12.83 8.57
N GLY A 211 -8.73 -13.95 7.87
CA GLY A 211 -9.38 -14.23 6.59
C GLY A 211 -10.92 -14.27 6.69
N GLN A 212 -11.48 -14.81 7.78
CA GLN A 212 -12.92 -14.79 8.04
C GLN A 212 -13.43 -13.40 8.41
N CYS A 213 -12.67 -12.62 9.20
CA CYS A 213 -13.02 -11.25 9.56
C CYS A 213 -13.13 -10.34 8.33
N MET A 214 -12.27 -10.54 7.33
CA MET A 214 -12.26 -9.76 6.09
C MET A 214 -13.21 -10.31 5.01
N ALA A 215 -13.88 -11.44 5.25
CA ALA A 215 -14.83 -12.01 4.31
C ALA A 215 -16.13 -11.17 4.24
N VAL A 216 -16.47 -10.68 3.05
CA VAL A 216 -17.65 -9.82 2.83
C VAL A 216 -18.87 -10.64 2.38
N ARG A 217 -20.06 -10.26 2.85
CA ARG A 217 -21.35 -10.83 2.46
C ARG A 217 -21.61 -10.70 0.94
N THR A 218 -22.34 -11.65 0.36
CA THR A 218 -22.58 -11.73 -1.10
C THR A 218 -24.05 -11.60 -1.50
N ASP A 219 -24.88 -11.08 -0.60
CA ASP A 219 -26.34 -10.95 -0.77
C ASP A 219 -26.78 -9.62 -1.41
N GLY A 220 -25.83 -8.84 -1.93
CA GLY A 220 -26.09 -7.60 -2.66
C GLY A 220 -26.18 -6.34 -1.79
N LYS A 221 -26.06 -6.45 -0.46
CA LYS A 221 -25.95 -5.28 0.43
C LYS A 221 -24.59 -4.61 0.39
N SER A 222 -23.55 -5.38 0.07
CA SER A 222 -22.24 -4.86 -0.31
C SER A 222 -21.94 -5.29 -1.74
N VAL A 223 -21.44 -4.35 -2.54
CA VAL A 223 -21.04 -4.59 -3.92
C VAL A 223 -19.59 -4.15 -4.10
N ASP A 224 -18.76 -5.09 -4.52
CA ASP A 224 -17.37 -4.85 -4.90
C ASP A 224 -17.31 -4.15 -6.26
N ILE A 225 -16.56 -3.05 -6.32
CA ILE A 225 -16.34 -2.25 -7.52
C ILE A 225 -14.91 -2.45 -7.99
N ASP A 226 -14.73 -3.27 -9.04
CA ASP A 226 -13.44 -3.50 -9.68
C ASP A 226 -12.99 -2.32 -10.56
N GLY A 227 -13.94 -1.47 -10.97
CA GLY A 227 -13.70 -0.26 -11.77
C GLY A 227 -13.09 0.89 -10.98
N ASP A 228 -13.05 2.08 -11.60
CA ASP A 228 -12.60 3.29 -10.92
C ASP A 228 -13.66 3.82 -9.92
N TYR A 229 -13.28 4.83 -9.15
CA TYR A 229 -14.19 5.49 -8.22
C TYR A 229 -15.39 6.19 -8.88
N THR A 230 -15.37 6.45 -10.19
CA THR A 230 -16.52 7.02 -10.90
C THR A 230 -17.68 6.04 -11.03
N GLU A 231 -17.40 4.72 -11.12
CA GLU A 231 -18.45 3.69 -11.02
C GLU A 231 -19.11 3.71 -9.63
N THR A 232 -18.30 3.78 -8.57
CA THR A 232 -18.78 3.91 -7.18
C THR A 232 -19.67 5.15 -7.02
N LEU A 233 -19.23 6.30 -7.56
CA LEU A 233 -20.01 7.54 -7.55
C LEU A 233 -21.35 7.39 -8.30
N ALA A 234 -21.37 6.76 -9.47
CA ALA A 234 -22.60 6.54 -10.24
C ALA A 234 -23.61 5.64 -9.50
N ARG A 235 -23.11 4.66 -8.74
CA ARG A 235 -23.96 3.78 -7.92
C ARG A 235 -24.55 4.50 -6.71
N ILE A 236 -23.79 5.38 -6.06
CA ILE A 236 -24.32 6.27 -5.00
C ILE A 236 -25.41 7.20 -5.58
N ASP A 237 -25.18 7.78 -6.76
CA ASP A 237 -26.19 8.65 -7.40
C ASP A 237 -27.50 7.90 -7.70
N SER A 238 -27.41 6.61 -7.99
CA SER A 238 -28.56 5.73 -8.24
C SER A 238 -29.22 5.16 -6.98
N ASN A 239 -28.56 5.24 -5.81
CA ASN A 239 -29.05 4.71 -4.54
C ASN A 239 -28.79 5.73 -3.41
N THR A 240 -29.83 6.46 -3.01
CA THR A 240 -29.74 7.56 -2.04
C THR A 240 -29.35 7.13 -0.61
N SER A 241 -29.45 5.83 -0.29
CA SER A 241 -28.97 5.25 0.98
C SER A 241 -27.53 4.73 0.87
N GLY A 242 -26.95 4.77 -0.32
CA GLY A 242 -25.66 4.20 -0.64
C GLY A 242 -24.48 4.90 0.05
N VAL A 243 -23.53 4.10 0.52
CA VAL A 243 -22.24 4.57 1.04
C VAL A 243 -21.11 3.95 0.23
N GLY A 244 -20.25 4.78 -0.34
CA GLY A 244 -19.06 4.34 -1.04
C GLY A 244 -17.80 4.54 -0.22
N VAL A 245 -16.79 3.72 -0.52
CA VAL A 245 -15.45 3.78 0.06
C VAL A 245 -14.52 4.38 -0.99
N PHE A 246 -13.82 5.45 -0.64
CA PHE A 246 -12.99 6.24 -1.55
C PHE A 246 -11.62 6.54 -0.94
N GLY A 247 -10.65 6.91 -1.77
CA GLY A 247 -9.50 7.69 -1.32
C GLY A 247 -9.90 9.14 -1.05
N LEU A 248 -9.25 9.79 -0.08
CA LEU A 248 -9.55 11.18 0.31
C LEU A 248 -9.60 12.13 -0.90
N ALA A 249 -8.58 12.10 -1.77
CA ALA A 249 -8.48 13.01 -2.90
C ALA A 249 -9.67 12.90 -3.87
N PHE A 250 -10.21 11.70 -4.07
CA PHE A 250 -11.41 11.52 -4.90
C PHE A 250 -12.63 12.19 -4.26
N TYR A 251 -12.81 12.02 -2.95
CA TYR A 251 -13.88 12.70 -2.22
C TYR A 251 -13.75 14.23 -2.31
N GLU A 252 -12.55 14.77 -2.06
CA GLU A 252 -12.29 16.22 -2.08
C GLU A 252 -12.63 16.85 -3.45
N ASN A 253 -12.33 16.13 -4.53
CA ASN A 253 -12.69 16.52 -5.90
C ASN A 253 -14.19 16.38 -6.24
N ASN A 254 -15.00 15.79 -5.36
CA ASN A 254 -16.43 15.53 -5.58
C ASN A 254 -17.32 16.02 -4.41
N THR A 255 -16.85 17.00 -3.63
CA THR A 255 -17.57 17.59 -2.48
C THR A 255 -18.83 18.38 -2.85
N ASP A 256 -19.02 18.68 -4.14
CA ASP A 256 -20.26 19.22 -4.68
C ASP A 256 -21.40 18.17 -4.62
N LYS A 257 -21.07 16.88 -4.77
CA LYS A 257 -22.02 15.75 -4.82
C LYS A 257 -22.04 14.91 -3.54
N LEU A 258 -20.88 14.75 -2.90
CA LEU A 258 -20.69 13.85 -1.77
C LEU A 258 -20.57 14.61 -0.45
N LYS A 259 -20.96 13.93 0.63
CA LYS A 259 -20.56 14.27 2.00
C LYS A 259 -19.81 13.08 2.60
N VAL A 260 -18.86 13.36 3.48
CA VAL A 260 -18.01 12.34 4.10
C VAL A 260 -18.46 12.05 5.52
N ALA A 261 -18.39 10.80 5.91
CA ALA A 261 -18.61 10.33 7.26
C ALA A 261 -17.36 10.54 8.12
N THR A 262 -17.54 10.62 9.44
CA THR A 262 -16.45 10.49 10.40
C THR A 262 -16.20 9.03 10.72
N MET A 263 -14.96 8.67 11.05
CA MET A 263 -14.62 7.38 11.66
C MET A 263 -14.08 7.61 13.06
N SER A 264 -14.65 6.94 14.06
CA SER A 264 -14.32 7.10 15.47
C SER A 264 -14.35 8.55 15.94
N GLY A 265 -15.35 9.30 15.46
CA GLY A 265 -15.53 10.73 15.76
C GLY A 265 -14.56 11.69 15.06
N VAL A 266 -13.64 11.18 14.23
CA VAL A 266 -12.67 12.01 13.50
C VAL A 266 -13.10 12.17 12.04
N ALA A 267 -13.15 13.41 11.56
CA ALA A 267 -13.37 13.71 10.15
C ALA A 267 -12.08 13.52 9.34
N PRO A 268 -12.14 12.90 8.14
CA PRO A 268 -10.96 12.77 7.30
C PRO A 268 -10.59 14.10 6.66
N SER A 269 -9.29 14.38 6.65
CA SER A 269 -8.66 15.51 5.98
C SER A 269 -7.18 15.18 5.80
N THR A 270 -6.46 15.93 4.97
CA THR A 270 -5.00 15.81 4.86
C THR A 270 -4.32 15.90 6.23
N GLU A 271 -4.77 16.82 7.09
CA GLU A 271 -4.20 17.05 8.43
C GLU A 271 -4.45 15.86 9.37
N THR A 272 -5.69 15.39 9.46
CA THR A 272 -6.04 14.27 10.37
C THR A 272 -5.49 12.93 9.89
N ILE A 273 -5.32 12.74 8.58
CA ILE A 273 -4.66 11.56 8.01
C ILE A 273 -3.14 11.60 8.24
N ALA A 274 -2.48 12.73 7.99
CA ALA A 274 -1.03 12.82 8.13
C ALA A 274 -0.56 12.79 9.59
N SER A 275 -1.36 13.34 10.51
CA SER A 275 -1.12 13.25 11.97
C SER A 275 -1.38 11.85 12.53
N GLY A 276 -2.15 11.02 11.82
CA GLY A 276 -2.60 9.71 12.30
C GLY A 276 -3.83 9.76 13.21
N ASP A 277 -4.43 10.94 13.41
CA ASP A 277 -5.66 11.10 14.20
C ASP A 277 -6.86 10.40 13.53
N TYR A 278 -6.93 10.43 12.19
CA TYR A 278 -7.96 9.71 11.44
C TYR A 278 -7.57 8.23 11.29
N PRO A 279 -8.39 7.28 11.80
CA PRO A 279 -7.95 5.90 12.04
C PRO A 279 -7.82 5.05 10.77
N VAL A 280 -8.49 5.43 9.67
CA VAL A 280 -8.45 4.68 8.41
C VAL A 280 -7.40 5.28 7.47
N SER A 281 -6.20 5.36 8.02
CA SER A 281 -5.03 5.87 7.32
C SER A 281 -3.79 5.03 7.61
N ARG A 282 -2.80 5.12 6.74
CA ARG A 282 -1.46 4.60 7.01
C ARG A 282 -0.39 5.34 6.21
N PRO A 283 0.79 5.55 6.79
CA PRO A 283 1.93 6.03 6.03
C PRO A 283 2.40 4.95 5.05
N LEU A 284 2.80 5.39 3.86
CA LEU A 284 3.36 4.55 2.81
C LEU A 284 4.84 4.88 2.64
N PHE A 285 5.64 3.85 2.38
CA PHE A 285 7.09 3.95 2.30
C PHE A 285 7.65 3.20 1.10
N PHE A 286 8.86 3.58 0.71
CA PHE A 286 9.80 2.66 0.12
C PHE A 286 11.14 2.71 0.86
N TYR A 287 11.89 1.62 0.79
CA TYR A 287 13.22 1.49 1.38
C TYR A 287 14.25 1.31 0.30
N VAL A 288 15.37 2.03 0.38
CA VAL A 288 16.47 1.94 -0.59
C VAL A 288 17.70 1.34 0.08
N LYS A 289 18.36 0.39 -0.59
CA LYS A 289 19.72 -0.01 -0.21
C LYS A 289 20.69 1.08 -0.60
N LYS A 290 21.25 1.81 0.36
CA LYS A 290 22.28 2.81 0.05
C LYS A 290 23.50 2.19 -0.64
N ALA A 291 23.83 0.94 -0.30
CA ALA A 291 24.90 0.18 -0.95
C ALA A 291 24.71 -0.02 -2.47
N HIS A 292 23.50 0.17 -3.00
CA HIS A 292 23.21 0.09 -4.43
C HIS A 292 23.33 1.44 -5.14
N ILE A 293 23.36 2.57 -4.41
CA ILE A 293 23.56 3.89 -5.00
C ILE A 293 24.99 3.98 -5.56
N GLY A 294 25.11 4.40 -6.82
CA GLY A 294 26.37 4.45 -7.56
C GLY A 294 26.85 3.10 -8.11
N VAL A 295 26.14 2.00 -7.81
CA VAL A 295 26.37 0.67 -8.38
C VAL A 295 25.29 0.34 -9.41
N ILE A 296 24.03 0.55 -9.04
CA ILE A 296 22.88 0.32 -9.91
C ILE A 296 22.49 1.65 -10.58
N PRO A 297 22.54 1.75 -11.91
CA PRO A 297 22.21 2.98 -12.63
C PRO A 297 20.79 3.47 -12.35
N GLY A 298 20.63 4.77 -12.11
CA GLY A 298 19.33 5.41 -11.96
C GLY A 298 18.68 5.29 -10.58
N LEU A 299 19.29 4.57 -9.61
CA LEU A 299 18.65 4.36 -8.29
C LEU A 299 18.47 5.67 -7.51
N LYS A 300 19.50 6.53 -7.50
CA LYS A 300 19.42 7.82 -6.80
C LYS A 300 18.43 8.74 -7.49
N GLU A 301 18.50 8.81 -8.82
CA GLU A 301 17.61 9.61 -9.65
C GLU A 301 16.16 9.17 -9.51
N TYR A 302 15.90 7.86 -9.42
CA TYR A 302 14.56 7.33 -9.17
C TYR A 302 14.04 7.73 -7.78
N ALA A 303 14.87 7.61 -6.74
CA ALA A 303 14.48 7.99 -5.39
C ALA A 303 14.17 9.50 -5.29
N GLU A 304 15.02 10.35 -5.89
CA GLU A 304 14.81 11.81 -5.96
C GLU A 304 13.56 12.15 -6.78
N PHE A 305 13.35 11.49 -7.93
CA PHE A 305 12.20 11.70 -8.79
C PHE A 305 10.88 11.28 -8.13
N PHE A 306 10.87 10.18 -7.37
CA PHE A 306 9.68 9.73 -6.65
C PHE A 306 9.13 10.82 -5.73
N VAL A 307 10.02 11.51 -5.02
CA VAL A 307 9.66 12.53 -4.02
C VAL A 307 9.65 13.95 -4.58
N ALA A 308 9.83 14.12 -5.89
CA ALA A 308 9.79 15.44 -6.54
C ALA A 308 8.39 16.08 -6.37
N ASP A 309 8.34 17.41 -6.26
CA ASP A 309 7.09 18.15 -6.05
C ASP A 309 6.07 17.87 -7.17
N GLU A 310 6.53 17.73 -8.42
CA GLU A 310 5.70 17.40 -9.57
C GLU A 310 5.17 15.97 -9.57
N ILE A 311 5.73 15.07 -8.74
CA ILE A 311 5.33 13.66 -8.63
C ILE A 311 4.50 13.42 -7.35
N ALA A 312 5.09 13.66 -6.19
CA ALA A 312 4.51 13.37 -4.87
C ALA A 312 3.77 14.57 -4.23
N GLY A 313 3.91 15.77 -4.80
CA GLY A 313 3.19 16.95 -4.32
C GLY A 313 1.67 16.85 -4.52
N PRO A 314 0.91 17.78 -3.91
CA PRO A 314 -0.56 17.73 -3.83
C PRO A 314 -1.26 17.82 -5.20
N ASP A 315 -0.60 18.37 -6.21
CA ASP A 315 -1.10 18.47 -7.59
C ASP A 315 -0.52 17.37 -8.51
N GLY A 316 0.37 16.53 -7.98
CA GLY A 316 1.10 15.51 -8.73
C GLY A 316 0.25 14.28 -9.08
N PRO A 317 0.74 13.41 -9.98
CA PRO A 317 0.04 12.20 -10.41
C PRO A 317 -0.26 11.23 -9.25
N LEU A 318 0.56 11.20 -8.19
CA LEU A 318 0.28 10.35 -7.03
C LEU A 318 -0.95 10.83 -6.26
N ALA A 319 -1.08 12.14 -6.05
CA ALA A 319 -2.25 12.73 -5.41
C ALA A 319 -3.52 12.57 -6.27
N GLN A 320 -3.39 12.72 -7.59
CA GLN A 320 -4.48 12.47 -8.54
C GLN A 320 -4.97 11.01 -8.50
N TYR A 321 -4.07 10.05 -8.28
CA TYR A 321 -4.44 8.65 -8.11
C TYR A 321 -5.11 8.37 -6.75
N GLY A 322 -4.74 9.11 -5.71
CA GLY A 322 -5.37 9.01 -4.39
C GLY A 322 -4.43 9.15 -3.19
N LEU A 323 -3.13 9.38 -3.41
CA LEU A 323 -2.17 9.57 -2.32
C LEU A 323 -2.42 10.89 -1.60
N VAL A 324 -2.44 10.86 -0.28
CA VAL A 324 -2.39 12.09 0.51
C VAL A 324 -0.92 12.48 0.65
N SER A 325 -0.52 13.59 0.03
CA SER A 325 0.87 14.05 0.02
C SER A 325 1.42 14.22 1.44
N ASP A 326 2.70 13.87 1.62
CA ASP A 326 3.40 14.03 2.89
C ASP A 326 3.51 15.53 3.25
N PRO A 327 2.95 16.01 4.38
CA PRO A 327 3.16 17.40 4.80
C PRO A 327 4.64 17.70 5.08
N GLU A 328 5.46 16.67 5.31
CA GLU A 328 6.91 16.78 5.50
C GLU A 328 7.71 16.44 4.22
N LEU A 329 7.09 16.52 3.03
CA LEU A 329 7.73 16.16 1.76
C LEU A 329 9.10 16.84 1.56
N ALA A 330 9.23 18.11 1.93
CA ALA A 330 10.50 18.84 1.83
C ALA A 330 11.61 18.25 2.71
N ALA A 331 11.27 17.71 3.89
CA ALA A 331 12.22 17.01 4.74
C ALA A 331 12.61 15.65 4.14
N THR A 332 11.63 14.93 3.58
CA THR A 332 11.87 13.68 2.85
C THR A 332 12.77 13.90 1.63
N GLN A 333 12.54 14.95 0.83
CA GLN A 333 13.39 15.33 -0.31
C GLN A 333 14.83 15.59 0.13
N ALA A 334 15.04 16.35 1.21
CA ALA A 334 16.38 16.61 1.75
C ALA A 334 17.05 15.31 2.22
N ALA A 335 16.33 14.46 2.93
CA ALA A 335 16.84 13.17 3.41
C ALA A 335 17.26 12.24 2.25
N VAL A 336 16.49 12.22 1.15
CA VAL A 336 16.82 11.46 -0.06
C VAL A 336 18.07 12.02 -0.74
N ALA A 337 18.15 13.34 -0.94
CA ALA A 337 19.29 13.99 -1.59
C ALA A 337 20.61 13.77 -0.84
N ASP A 338 20.55 13.82 0.50
CA ASP A 338 21.67 13.61 1.42
C ASP A 338 21.95 12.12 1.71
N GLU A 339 21.18 11.20 1.13
CA GLU A 339 21.29 9.74 1.32
C GLU A 339 21.25 9.34 2.81
N VAL A 340 20.37 9.99 3.58
CA VAL A 340 20.21 9.75 5.02
C VAL A 340 19.71 8.33 5.23
N THR A 341 20.42 7.59 6.09
CA THR A 341 20.03 6.23 6.47
C THR A 341 19.35 6.23 7.83
N MET A 342 18.55 5.20 8.10
CA MET A 342 17.87 5.00 9.39
C MET A 342 18.85 5.01 10.59
N ASN A 343 20.13 4.70 10.37
CA ASN A 343 21.17 4.66 11.39
C ASN A 343 21.97 5.97 11.53
N SER A 344 21.71 7.00 10.70
CA SER A 344 22.52 8.23 10.63
C SER A 344 22.41 9.17 11.85
N GLY A 345 21.74 8.73 12.93
CA GLY A 345 21.62 9.45 14.21
C GLY A 345 21.80 8.58 15.47
N MET A 346 22.28 7.34 15.31
CA MET A 346 22.70 6.44 16.40
C MET A 346 24.20 6.56 16.65
#